data_AF-A0A534LRK7-F1
#
_entry.id   AF-A0A534LRK7-F1
#
_cell.length_a   1.000
_cell.length_b   1.000
_cell.length_c   1.000
_cell.angle_alpha   90.00
_cell.angle_beta   90.00
_cell.angle_gamma   90.00
#
_symmetry.space_group_name_H-M   'P 1'
#
loop_
_entity.id
_entity.type
_entity.pdbx_description
1 polymer ?
#
loop_
_entity_poly.entity_id
_entity_poly.type
_entity_poly.pdbx_seq_one_letter_code
_entity_poly.pdbx_strand_id
1 'polypeptide(L)'
;MGKRRERRDANPTVFLVIWWMSKNPYAAVFSNRVAAEAAANVRNAILVTMKGPRTMVEGVVDWYRRDEEGRPMPAEWRELMGQVHSPWRARPLAKGDAIQTDLVVPPASAEA
;
A
#
# COMPACT_ATOMS: atom_id res chain seq x y z
N MET A 1 -2.49 -20.00 -46.90
CA MET A 1 -3.62 -20.10 -45.95
C MET A 1 -3.10 -19.83 -44.54
N GLY A 2 -2.94 -18.57 -44.18
CA GLY A 2 -2.36 -18.19 -42.90
C GLY A 2 -3.40 -18.39 -41.80
N LYS A 3 -3.14 -19.30 -40.84
CA LYS A 3 -3.83 -19.28 -39.55
C LYS A 3 -3.40 -18.01 -38.83
N ARG A 4 -4.02 -16.88 -39.17
CA ARG A 4 -4.04 -15.68 -38.33
C ARG A 4 -4.70 -16.14 -37.05
N ARG A 5 -3.87 -16.56 -36.08
CA ARG A 5 -4.29 -16.75 -34.70
C ARG A 5 -5.00 -15.45 -34.35
N GLU A 6 -6.32 -15.48 -34.30
CA GLU A 6 -7.08 -14.58 -33.46
C GLU A 6 -6.44 -14.75 -32.08
N ARG A 7 -5.47 -13.87 -31.77
CA ARG A 7 -5.31 -13.45 -30.40
C ARG A 7 -6.66 -12.83 -30.11
N ARG A 8 -7.59 -13.64 -29.58
CA ARG A 8 -8.75 -13.11 -28.89
C ARG A 8 -8.15 -12.07 -27.97
N ASP A 9 -8.48 -10.81 -28.22
CA ASP A 9 -8.28 -9.72 -27.28
C ASP A 9 -9.17 -10.05 -26.07
N ALA A 10 -8.82 -11.12 -25.36
CA ALA A 10 -9.30 -11.39 -24.03
C ALA A 10 -8.72 -10.24 -23.25
N ASN A 11 -9.54 -9.22 -23.07
CA ASN A 11 -9.18 -8.05 -22.32
C ASN A 11 -9.77 -8.26 -20.93
N PRO A 12 -9.07 -9.05 -20.09
CA PRO A 12 -9.64 -9.50 -18.84
C PRO A 12 -9.95 -8.29 -17.98
N THR A 13 -11.13 -8.31 -17.37
CA THR A 13 -11.44 -7.38 -16.29
C THR A 13 -10.40 -7.58 -15.19
N VAL A 14 -9.82 -6.47 -14.73
CA VAL A 14 -8.89 -6.46 -13.60
C VAL A 14 -9.41 -5.52 -12.53
N PHE A 15 -9.02 -5.79 -11.30
CA PHE A 15 -9.47 -5.07 -10.13
C PHE A 15 -8.26 -4.45 -9.44
N LEU A 16 -8.20 -3.13 -9.43
CA LEU A 16 -7.14 -2.35 -8.79
C LEU A 16 -7.62 -1.93 -7.40
N VAL A 17 -6.90 -2.33 -6.35
CA VAL A 17 -7.17 -1.93 -4.97
C VAL A 17 -6.12 -0.92 -4.55
N ILE A 18 -6.54 0.26 -4.10
CA ILE A 18 -5.67 1.37 -3.72
C ILE A 18 -5.93 1.75 -2.27
N TRP A 19 -4.89 1.76 -1.43
CA TRP A 19 -4.99 2.12 -0.02
C TRP A 19 -3.84 3.04 0.40
N TRP A 20 -4.00 3.69 1.54
CA TRP A 20 -2.98 4.57 2.11
C TRP A 20 -2.49 4.04 3.45
N MET A 21 -1.17 4.10 3.65
CA MET A 21 -0.54 3.85 4.94
C MET A 21 0.57 4.89 5.15
N SER A 22 0.58 5.55 6.31
CA SER A 22 1.60 6.57 6.63
C SER A 22 1.78 7.65 5.56
N LYS A 23 0.65 8.16 5.01
CA LYS A 23 0.60 9.14 3.90
C LYS A 23 1.14 8.65 2.55
N ASN A 24 1.52 7.38 2.42
CA ASN A 24 1.97 6.79 1.16
C ASN A 24 0.85 5.96 0.53
N PRO A 25 0.57 6.13 -0.78
CA PRO A 25 -0.36 5.28 -1.50
C PRO A 25 0.30 3.94 -1.85
N TYR A 26 -0.50 2.89 -1.78
CA TYR A 26 -0.14 1.53 -2.18
C TYR A 26 -1.23 0.98 -3.08
N ALA A 27 -0.86 0.07 -3.97
CA ALA A 27 -1.79 -0.54 -4.89
C ALA A 27 -1.48 -2.03 -5.13
N ALA A 28 -2.54 -2.79 -5.41
CA ALA A 28 -2.45 -4.18 -5.83
C ALA A 28 -3.49 -4.48 -6.91
N VAL A 29 -3.14 -5.37 -7.84
CA VAL A 29 -4.00 -5.76 -8.96
C VAL A 29 -4.44 -7.20 -8.78
N PHE A 30 -5.74 -7.44 -8.95
CA PHE A 30 -6.37 -8.75 -8.82
C PHE A 30 -7.11 -9.10 -10.12
N SER A 31 -7.15 -10.39 -10.45
CA SER A 31 -7.99 -10.94 -11.52
C SER A 31 -9.33 -11.48 -11.00
N ASN A 32 -9.43 -11.74 -9.70
CA ASN A 32 -10.64 -12.24 -9.05
C ASN A 32 -11.32 -11.11 -8.25
N ARG A 33 -12.60 -10.87 -8.55
CA ARG A 33 -13.40 -9.82 -7.91
C ARG A 33 -13.53 -10.00 -6.39
N VAL A 34 -13.83 -11.22 -5.94
CA VAL A 34 -14.08 -11.54 -4.53
C VAL A 34 -12.81 -11.32 -3.70
N ALA A 35 -11.65 -11.73 -4.23
CA ALA A 35 -10.37 -11.48 -3.57
C ALA A 35 -10.06 -9.98 -3.47
N ALA A 36 -10.38 -9.21 -4.52
CA ALA A 36 -10.20 -7.77 -4.53
C ALA A 36 -11.12 -7.05 -3.53
N GLU A 37 -12.39 -7.44 -3.46
CA GLU A 37 -13.37 -6.90 -2.50
C GLU A 37 -12.95 -7.20 -1.06
N ALA A 38 -12.54 -8.45 -0.76
CA ALA A 38 -12.02 -8.81 0.55
C ALA A 38 -10.76 -8.00 0.91
N ALA A 39 -9.83 -7.86 -0.04
CA ALA A 39 -8.62 -7.07 0.16
C ALA A 39 -8.93 -5.58 0.40
N ALA A 40 -9.93 -5.03 -0.28
CA ALA A 40 -10.34 -3.64 -0.14
C ALA A 40 -11.03 -3.37 1.19
N ASN A 41 -11.93 -4.25 1.63
CA ASN A 41 -12.59 -4.16 2.93
C ASN A 41 -11.57 -4.19 4.09
N VAL A 42 -10.63 -5.14 4.07
CA VAL A 42 -9.60 -5.25 5.13
C VAL A 42 -8.70 -4.01 5.19
N ARG A 43 -8.36 -3.44 4.03
CA ARG A 43 -7.42 -2.30 3.92
C ARG A 43 -8.08 -0.93 3.97
N ASN A 44 -9.42 -0.86 4.09
CA ASN A 44 -10.14 0.41 4.01
C ASN A 44 -9.81 1.16 2.71
N ALA A 45 -9.93 0.45 1.59
CA ALA A 45 -9.34 0.85 0.31
C ALA A 45 -10.39 1.27 -0.73
N ILE A 46 -9.92 1.87 -1.82
CA ILE A 46 -10.73 2.10 -3.01
C ILE A 46 -10.53 0.89 -3.94
N LEU A 47 -11.63 0.34 -4.43
CA LEU A 47 -11.64 -0.72 -5.45
C LEU A 47 -12.05 -0.13 -6.80
N VAL A 48 -11.17 -0.21 -7.79
CA VAL A 48 -11.41 0.23 -9.16
C VAL A 48 -11.54 -0.99 -10.05
N THR A 49 -12.67 -1.11 -10.73
CA THR A 49 -12.89 -2.13 -11.76
C THR A 49 -12.44 -1.57 -13.10
N MET A 50 -11.53 -2.27 -13.76
CA MET A 50 -10.97 -1.86 -15.05
C MET A 50 -11.27 -2.91 -16.10
N LYS A 51 -11.75 -2.47 -17.25
CA LYS A 51 -12.01 -3.31 -18.43
C LYS A 51 -11.15 -2.89 -19.59
N GLY A 52 -11.11 -3.73 -20.61
CA GLY A 52 -10.36 -3.38 -21.80
C GLY A 52 -8.87 -3.28 -21.48
N PRO A 53 -8.09 -2.46 -22.21
CA PRO A 53 -6.62 -2.43 -22.18
C PRO A 53 -6.03 -1.88 -20.87
N ARG A 54 -6.71 -2.10 -19.74
CA ARG A 54 -6.36 -1.65 -18.40
C ARG A 54 -6.21 -0.13 -18.32
N THR A 55 -7.01 0.58 -19.10
CA THR A 55 -7.10 2.05 -19.07
C THR A 55 -8.53 2.55 -18.92
N MET A 56 -9.53 1.70 -19.22
CA MET A 56 -10.94 2.06 -19.04
C MET A 56 -11.41 1.70 -17.63
N VAL A 57 -11.72 2.71 -16.84
CA VAL A 57 -12.39 2.55 -15.54
C VAL A 57 -13.87 2.31 -15.79
N GLU A 58 -14.37 1.16 -15.35
CA GLU A 58 -15.78 0.80 -15.43
C GLU A 58 -16.53 1.17 -14.16
N GLY A 59 -15.88 1.08 -13.01
CA GLY A 59 -16.52 1.38 -11.73
C GLY A 59 -15.51 1.62 -10.62
N VAL A 60 -15.95 2.37 -9.63
CA VAL A 60 -15.19 2.67 -8.41
C VAL A 60 -16.09 2.38 -7.22
N VAL A 61 -15.58 1.61 -6.26
CA VAL A 61 -16.25 1.30 -4.99
C VAL A 61 -15.37 1.81 -3.87
N ASP A 62 -15.95 2.65 -3.02
CA ASP A 62 -15.30 3.23 -1.86
C ASP A 62 -15.58 2.37 -0.62
N TRP A 63 -14.53 1.77 -0.04
CA TRP A 63 -14.60 1.03 1.23
C TRP A 63 -14.10 1.85 2.43
N TYR A 64 -13.86 3.16 2.28
CA TYR A 64 -13.51 4.00 3.42
C TYR A 64 -14.65 4.01 4.44
N ARG A 65 -14.32 3.59 5.66
CA ARG A 65 -15.16 3.79 6.84
C ARG A 65 -15.29 5.27 7.11
N ARG A 66 -16.49 5.67 7.49
CA ARG A 66 -16.84 7.06 7.76
C ARG A 66 -17.44 7.18 9.15
N ASP A 67 -17.24 8.33 9.78
CA ASP A 67 -17.92 8.69 11.03
C ASP A 67 -19.41 9.01 10.79
N GLU A 68 -20.13 9.37 11.85
CA GLU A 68 -21.55 9.74 11.78
C GLU A 68 -21.80 10.97 10.89
N GLU A 69 -20.78 11.82 10.71
CA GLU A 69 -20.80 12.98 9.80
C GLU A 69 -20.39 12.62 8.36
N GLY A 70 -20.12 11.35 8.06
CA GLY A 70 -19.75 10.87 6.73
C GLY A 70 -18.29 11.17 6.34
N ARG A 71 -17.45 11.65 7.25
CA ARG A 71 -16.03 11.93 7.00
C ARG A 71 -15.22 10.64 7.10
N PRO A 72 -14.21 10.43 6.23
CA PRO A 72 -13.37 9.23 6.32
C PRO A 72 -12.72 9.18 7.70
N MET A 73 -12.91 8.06 8.41
CA MET A 73 -12.31 7.86 9.72
C MET A 73 -10.78 7.90 9.57
N PRO A 74 -10.05 8.66 10.40
CA PRO A 74 -8.60 8.62 10.42
C PRO A 74 -8.08 7.20 10.62
N ALA A 75 -6.91 6.90 10.08
CA ALA A 75 -6.21 5.64 10.35
C ALA A 75 -5.74 5.63 11.80
N GLU A 76 -6.63 5.32 12.73
CA GLU A 76 -6.26 5.04 14.11
C GLU A 76 -5.80 3.59 14.22
N TRP A 77 -4.70 3.38 14.93
CA TRP A 77 -4.30 2.05 15.35
C TRP A 77 -5.44 1.48 16.18
N ARG A 78 -6.14 0.47 15.65
CA ARG A 78 -7.08 -0.30 16.47
C ARG A 78 -6.24 -0.94 17.57
N GLU A 79 -6.41 -0.49 18.80
CA GLU A 79 -6.00 -1.24 19.99
C GLU A 79 -6.87 -2.51 20.08
N LEU A 80 -6.70 -3.43 19.14
CA LEU A 80 -7.37 -4.73 19.16
C LEU A 80 -6.90 -5.60 20.35
N MET A 81 -5.92 -5.14 21.14
CA MET A 81 -5.30 -5.87 22.25
C MET A 81 -5.29 -5.07 23.56
N GLY A 82 -6.07 -3.98 23.68
CA GLY A 82 -5.82 -2.97 24.70
C GLY A 82 -4.47 -2.28 24.46
N GLN A 83 -4.10 -1.34 25.33
CA GLN A 83 -2.81 -0.63 25.28
C GLN A 83 -1.70 -1.60 24.89
N VAL A 84 -1.14 -1.44 23.69
CA VAL A 84 0.10 -2.13 23.33
C VAL A 84 1.17 -1.53 24.23
N HIS A 85 1.31 -2.07 25.43
CA HIS A 85 2.50 -1.93 26.25
C HIS A 85 3.61 -2.65 25.50
N SER A 86 4.16 -2.00 24.49
CA SER A 86 5.40 -2.49 23.91
C SER A 86 6.46 -2.39 25.00
N PRO A 87 7.11 -3.48 25.41
CA PRO A 87 8.15 -3.45 26.42
C PRO A 87 9.46 -2.95 25.80
N TRP A 88 9.39 -1.90 24.96
CA TRP A 88 10.56 -1.08 24.66
C TRP A 88 10.89 -0.30 25.94
N ARG A 89 11.35 -1.01 26.97
CA ARG A 89 12.36 -0.40 27.83
C ARG A 89 13.52 -0.15 26.89
N ALA A 90 13.77 1.12 26.58
CA ALA A 90 15.08 1.50 26.09
C ALA A 90 16.09 0.88 27.05
N ARG A 91 16.83 -0.13 26.58
CA ARG A 91 18.02 -0.57 27.29
C ARG A 91 18.88 0.70 27.34
N PRO A 92 19.30 1.18 28.51
CA PRO A 92 20.26 2.26 28.55
C PRO A 92 21.42 1.82 27.66
N LEU A 93 21.72 2.59 26.62
CA LEU A 93 22.93 2.36 25.85
C LEU A 93 24.06 2.39 26.87
N ALA A 94 24.64 1.22 27.14
CA ALA A 94 25.87 1.16 27.88
C ALA A 94 26.85 2.05 27.12
N LYS A 95 27.48 2.98 27.84
CA LYS A 95 28.44 3.95 27.34
C LYS A 95 29.59 3.18 26.69
N GLY A 96 29.46 2.82 25.40
CA GLY A 96 30.35 1.89 24.74
C GLY A 96 29.92 1.47 23.33
N ASP A 97 28.62 1.30 23.06
CA ASP A 97 28.17 0.90 21.72
C ASP A 97 27.85 2.14 20.87
N ALA A 98 28.92 2.77 20.38
CA ALA A 98 28.81 3.67 19.24
C ALA A 98 28.27 2.86 18.06
N ILE A 99 27.03 3.13 17.65
CA ILE A 99 26.52 2.65 16.37
C ILE A 99 27.39 3.29 15.30
N GLN A 100 28.29 2.49 14.72
CA GLN A 100 29.13 2.89 13.61
C GLN A 100 28.23 3.03 12.38
N THR A 101 27.78 4.26 12.13
CA THR A 101 27.11 4.60 10.88
C THR A 101 28.20 4.88 9.84
N ASP A 102 28.51 3.88 9.02
CA ASP A 102 29.45 3.97 7.90
C ASP A 102 28.92 4.83 6.75
N LEU A 103 28.58 6.08 7.04
CA LEU A 103 28.13 7.06 6.05
C LEU A 103 28.81 8.41 6.29
N VAL A 104 30.13 8.45 6.13
CA VAL A 104 30.81 9.69 5.74
C VAL A 104 31.93 9.34 4.76
N VAL A 105 31.69 9.61 3.48
CA VAL A 105 32.74 9.73 2.47
C VAL A 105 33.43 11.08 2.72
N PRO A 106 34.75 11.15 2.97
CA PRO A 106 35.42 12.44 3.08
C PRO A 106 35.61 13.05 1.67
N PRO A 107 35.28 14.34 1.44
CA PRO A 107 35.78 15.04 0.27
C PRO A 107 37.28 15.30 0.45
N ALA A 108 38.03 15.09 -0.63
CA ALA A 108 39.44 15.41 -0.73
C ALA A 108 39.63 16.93 -0.52
N SER A 109 40.43 17.30 0.49
CA SER A 109 40.89 18.68 0.62
C SER A 109 42.12 18.89 -0.25
N ALA A 110 41.99 19.82 -1.19
CA ALA A 110 43.08 20.50 -1.87
C ALA A 110 43.80 21.45 -0.90
N GLU A 111 45.11 21.59 -1.16
CA GLU A 111 46.07 22.67 -0.86
C GLU A 111 45.81 23.67 0.28
N ALA A 112 46.81 23.79 1.16
CA ALA A 112 47.59 25.03 1.34
C ALA A 112 49.04 24.69 1.73
#